data_AF-A0A5K1ETA0-F1
#
_entry.id   AF-A0A5K1ETA0-F1
#
_cell.length_a   1.000
_cell.length_b   1.000
_cell.length_c   1.000
_cell.angle_alpha   90.00
_cell.angle_beta   90.00
_cell.angle_gamma   90.00
#
_symmetry.space_group_name_H-M   'P 1'
#
loop_
_entity.id
_entity.type
_entity.pdbx_description
1 polymer ?
#
loop_
_entity_poly.entity_id
_entity_poly.type
_entity_poly.pdbx_seq_one_letter_code
_entity_poly.pdbx_strand_id
1 'polypeptide(L)' 'MAPKQVELEAKKLRVYTDGTVDRAPQPVANASPTTVDGVASKDVAINLKNGVTGRLYKPQVCDTLTPTKLPLLFYYHGDG' A
#
# COMPACT_ATOMS: atom_id res chain seq x y z
N MET A 1 -34.74 4.67 -1.62
CA MET A 1 -33.86 4.63 -0.43
C MET A 1 -33.54 6.08 -0.08
N ALA A 2 -33.69 6.47 1.19
CA ALA A 2 -33.38 7.85 1.59
C ALA A 2 -31.86 8.13 1.46
N PRO A 3 -31.44 9.35 1.13
CA PRO A 3 -30.03 9.70 1.09
C PRO A 3 -29.41 9.58 2.49
N LYS A 4 -28.20 9.01 2.57
CA LYS A 4 -27.46 8.92 3.83
C LYS A 4 -27.01 10.30 4.28
N GLN A 5 -27.13 10.59 5.57
CA GLN A 5 -26.68 11.85 6.15
C GLN A 5 -25.17 11.79 6.42
N VAL A 6 -24.43 12.76 5.87
CA VAL A 6 -22.99 12.92 6.06
C VAL A 6 -22.72 13.51 7.44
N GLU A 7 -21.82 12.88 8.18
CA GLU A 7 -21.31 13.35 9.48
C GLU A 7 -19.97 14.10 9.32
N LEU A 8 -19.09 13.58 8.47
CA LEU A 8 -17.80 14.21 8.15
C LEU A 8 -17.55 14.14 6.65
N GLU A 9 -17.16 15.26 6.06
CA GLU A 9 -16.64 15.32 4.70
C GLU A 9 -15.19 15.81 4.72
N ALA A 10 -14.29 14.98 4.21
CA ALA A 10 -12.88 15.29 4.05
C ALA A 10 -12.48 15.11 2.57
N LYS A 11 -11.28 15.56 2.22
CA LYS A 11 -10.82 15.63 0.82
C LYS A 11 -10.91 14.31 0.05
N LYS A 12 -10.74 13.16 0.72
CA LYS A 12 -10.72 11.82 0.10
C LYS A 12 -11.77 10.86 0.64
N LEU A 13 -12.59 11.26 1.60
CA LEU A 13 -13.59 10.37 2.19
C LEU A 13 -14.79 11.13 2.75
N ARG A 14 -15.94 10.46 2.74
CA ARG A 14 -17.17 10.88 3.43
C ARG A 14 -17.55 9.84 4.46
N VAL A 15 -17.74 10.26 5.70
CA VAL A 15 -18.27 9.43 6.78
C VAL A 15 -19.74 9.77 6.95
N TYR A 16 -20.58 8.74 6.97
CA TYR A 16 -22.01 8.87 7.21
C TYR A 16 -22.34 8.59 8.67
N THR A 17 -23.44 9.16 9.15
CA THR A 17 -23.97 8.97 10.51
C THR A 17 -24.28 7.50 10.86
N ASP A 18 -24.40 6.62 9.86
CA ASP A 18 -24.57 5.17 10.05
C ASP A 18 -23.24 4.41 10.20
N GLY A 19 -22.10 5.12 10.23
CA GLY A 19 -20.75 4.57 10.35
C GLY A 19 -20.15 4.08 9.04
N THR A 20 -20.88 4.13 7.92
CA THR A 20 -20.31 3.79 6.61
C THR A 20 -19.42 4.90 6.06
N VAL A 21 -18.49 4.54 5.17
CA VAL A 21 -17.51 5.47 4.62
C VAL A 21 -17.39 5.28 3.12
N ASP A 22 -17.59 6.34 2.35
CA ASP A 22 -17.20 6.40 0.95
C ASP A 22 -15.77 6.91 0.85
N ARG A 23 -14.91 6.20 0.11
CA ARG A 23 -13.52 6.59 -0.13
C ARG A 23 -13.32 6.88 -1.61
N ALA A 24 -12.71 8.03 -1.89
CA ALA A 24 -12.29 8.35 -3.24
C ALA A 24 -11.18 7.37 -3.67
N PRO A 25 -11.17 6.92 -4.95
CA PRO A 25 -10.10 6.08 -5.45
C PRO A 25 -8.77 6.83 -5.38
N GLN A 26 -7.74 6.17 -4.84
CA GLN A 26 -6.38 6.70 -4.85
C GLN A 26 -5.58 6.04 -5.99
N PRO A 27 -4.65 6.77 -6.63
CA PRO A 27 -3.72 6.16 -7.58
C PRO A 27 -2.91 5.05 -6.90
N VAL A 28 -2.82 3.90 -7.54
CA VAL A 28 -2.02 2.75 -7.08
C VAL A 28 -1.13 2.30 -8.22
N ALA A 29 0.17 2.16 -7.95
CA ALA A 29 1.11 1.55 -8.89
C ALA A 29 1.08 0.02 -8.78
N ASN A 30 1.15 -0.67 -9.91
CA ASN A 30 1.29 -2.13 -9.93
C ASN A 30 2.68 -2.53 -9.44
N ALA A 31 2.78 -3.67 -8.77
CA ALA A 31 4.07 -4.30 -8.51
C ALA A 31 4.70 -4.78 -9.83
N SER A 32 6.03 -4.69 -9.94
CA SER A 32 6.77 -5.11 -11.14
C SER A 32 7.99 -5.94 -10.75
N PRO A 33 8.11 -7.20 -11.21
CA PRO A 33 9.31 -7.99 -11.00
C PRO A 33 10.50 -7.48 -11.82
N THR A 34 10.23 -6.73 -12.90
CA THR A 34 11.24 -6.01 -13.67
C THR A 34 11.57 -4.71 -12.96
N THR A 35 12.85 -4.40 -12.88
CA THR A 35 13.34 -3.16 -12.28
C THR A 35 12.75 -1.93 -12.98
N VAL A 36 12.15 -1.02 -12.21
CA VAL A 36 11.82 0.34 -12.61
C VAL A 36 12.63 1.28 -11.72
N ASP A 37 13.39 2.19 -12.31
CA ASP A 37 14.26 3.14 -11.60
C ASP A 37 15.19 2.50 -10.55
N GLY A 38 15.74 1.31 -10.87
CA GLY A 38 16.64 0.61 -9.96
C GLY A 38 15.96 -0.23 -8.88
N VAL A 39 14.62 -0.35 -8.84
CA VAL A 39 13.90 -1.17 -7.86
C VAL A 39 12.92 -2.15 -8.52
N ALA A 40 12.95 -3.41 -8.10
CA ALA A 40 11.91 -4.40 -8.41
C ALA A 40 10.96 -4.54 -7.21
N SER A 41 9.70 -4.88 -7.47
CA SER A 41 8.67 -5.04 -6.44
C SER A 41 7.75 -6.23 -6.67
N LYS A 42 7.21 -6.78 -5.58
CA LYS A 42 6.25 -7.90 -5.61
C LYS A 42 5.28 -7.81 -4.44
N ASP A 43 4.00 -8.03 -4.71
CA ASP A 43 2.97 -8.20 -3.69
C ASP A 43 2.96 -9.65 -3.18
N VAL A 44 2.89 -9.82 -1.86
CA VAL A 44 2.83 -11.11 -1.19
C VAL A 44 1.68 -11.15 -0.18
N ALA A 45 1.01 -12.29 -0.09
CA ALA A 45 0.06 -12.55 0.99
C ALA A 45 0.84 -12.93 2.26
N ILE A 46 0.57 -12.23 3.37
CA ILE A 46 1.17 -12.50 4.67
C ILE A 46 0.20 -13.34 5.51
N ASN A 47 -1.08 -12.98 5.50
CA ASN A 47 -2.14 -13.75 6.12
C ASN A 47 -3.41 -13.66 5.28
N LEU A 48 -3.82 -14.80 4.71
CA LEU A 48 -4.97 -14.88 3.83
C LEU A 48 -6.30 -14.74 4.58
N LYS A 49 -6.36 -15.13 5.86
CA LYS A 49 -7.59 -15.12 6.65
C LYS A 49 -8.08 -13.70 6.95
N ASN A 50 -7.16 -12.76 7.15
CA ASN A 50 -7.46 -11.36 7.46
C ASN A 50 -7.16 -10.42 6.28
N GLY A 51 -6.80 -10.97 5.10
CA GLY A 51 -6.49 -10.18 3.91
C GLY A 51 -5.20 -9.34 4.03
N VAL A 52 -4.31 -9.66 4.97
CA VAL A 52 -3.05 -8.90 5.14
C VAL A 52 -2.07 -9.30 4.04
N THR A 53 -1.70 -8.30 3.25
CA THR A 53 -0.68 -8.37 2.22
C THR A 53 0.45 -7.39 2.53
N GLY A 54 1.58 -7.57 1.87
CA GLY A 54 2.67 -6.61 1.88
C GLY A 54 3.34 -6.53 0.51
N ARG A 55 3.99 -5.40 0.22
CA ARG A 55 4.82 -5.24 -0.97
C ARG A 55 6.29 -5.30 -0.58
N LEU A 56 7.01 -6.23 -1.19
CA LEU A 56 8.47 -6.30 -1.10
C LEU A 56 9.08 -5.38 -2.16
N TYR A 57 10.15 -4.70 -1.78
CA TYR A 57 10.97 -3.88 -2.67
C TYR A 57 12.41 -4.38 -2.60
N LYS A 58 13.02 -4.64 -3.76
CA LYS A 58 14.41 -5.06 -3.88
C LYS A 58 15.15 -4.07 -4.76
N PRO A 59 16.09 -3.27 -4.23
CA PRO A 59 16.93 -2.42 -5.05
C PRO A 59 17.91 -3.28 -5.84
N GLN A 60 18.30 -2.78 -7.03
CA GLN A 60 19.47 -3.26 -7.74
C GLN A 60 20.71 -2.86 -6.93
N VAL A 61 21.55 -3.85 -6.62
CA VAL A 61 22.81 -3.65 -5.91
C VAL A 61 23.91 -3.76 -6.96
N CYS A 62 24.84 -2.81 -7.00
CA CYS A 62 26.04 -2.96 -7.82
C CYS A 62 26.85 -4.15 -7.32
N ASP A 63 27.24 -5.04 -8.23
CA ASP A 63 27.97 -6.30 -7.97
C ASP A 63 29.33 -6.11 -7.26
N THR A 64 29.75 -4.87 -7.01
CA THR A 64 31.03 -4.52 -6.38
C THR A 64 31.01 -4.60 -4.85
N LEU A 65 29.85 -4.74 -4.21
CA LEU A 65 29.73 -4.76 -2.75
C LEU A 65 29.38 -6.17 -2.25
N THR A 66 30.38 -6.88 -1.73
CA THR A 66 30.15 -7.97 -0.77
C THR A 66 29.97 -7.35 0.63
N PRO A 67 28.93 -7.70 1.42
CA PRO A 67 28.19 -8.95 1.40
C PRO A 67 26.72 -8.90 0.92
N THR A 68 26.26 -10.11 0.59
CA THR A 68 25.08 -10.63 -0.14
C THR A 68 23.67 -10.40 0.44
N LYS A 69 23.49 -9.58 1.49
CA LYS A 69 22.17 -9.33 2.12
C LYS A 69 22.02 -7.86 2.50
N LEU A 70 20.83 -7.31 2.27
CA LEU A 70 20.47 -5.94 2.62
C LEU A 70 19.74 -5.90 3.98
N PRO A 71 19.82 -4.78 4.72
CA PRO A 71 18.93 -4.53 5.85
C PRO A 71 17.46 -4.63 5.43
N LEU A 72 16.62 -5.14 6.33
CA LEU A 72 15.18 -5.18 6.12
C LEU A 72 14.52 -3.97 6.79
N LEU A 73 13.75 -3.22 6.01
CA LEU A 73 12.91 -2.13 6.49
C LEU A 73 11.44 -2.58 6.45
N PHE A 74 10.78 -2.56 7.60
CA PHE A 74 9.33 -2.71 7.69
C PHE A 74 8.69 -1.33 7.66
N TYR A 75 7.93 -1.06 6.60
CA TYR A 75 7.28 0.23 6.38
C TYR A 75 5.76 0.09 6.45
N TYR A 76 5.13 1.02 7.16
CA TYR A 76 3.68 1.18 7.23
C TYR A 76 3.33 2.57 6.67
N HIS A 77 2.42 2.63 5.69
CA HIS A 77 1.99 3.91 5.12
C HIS A 77 1.11 4.68 6.11
N GLY A 78 1.02 6.00 5.94
CA GLY A 78 0.17 6.86 6.76
C GLY A 78 -1.28 6.93 6.28
N ASP A 79 -1.87 8.13 6.36
CA ASP A 79 -3.24 8.48 5.95
C ASP A 79 -4.36 8.24 6.99
N GLY A 80 -4.00 7.94 8.24
CA GLY A 80 -4.88 8.09 9.43
C GLY A 80 -5.94 7.02 9.60
#